data_AF-A0A2M7GDL6-F1
#
_entry.id   AF-A0A2M7GDL6-F1
#
_cell.length_a   1.000
_cell.length_b   1.000
_cell.length_c   1.000
_cell.angle_alpha   90.00
_cell.angle_beta   90.00
_cell.angle_gamma   90.00
#
_symmetry.space_group_name_H-M   'P 1'
#
loop_
_entity.id
_entity.type
_entity.pdbx_description
1 polymer ?
#
loop_
_entity_poly.entity_id
_entity_poly.type
_entity_poly.pdbx_seq_one_letter_code
_entity_poly.pdbx_strand_id
1 'polypeptide(L)'
;MANEEQLKILNSGVEAWNKWRMKNPHAKIDLSEADLTGADLRRVDFREAGLQRAVLIGANLSGASLEKSDLRLAGLSKADLIRASLVKADLGGTNLIEANLTEALLYDADLTKADLAKANLMRAVFSGVRAFHANFMGANLRGADLRAANLNGAFLDGANLRRAIIALTIFGNTDLSKTDGLEETIHQYFSTIGTNTIRYSKGKIPVAFLRGGGLSDWEIESAKLYQPGLSAKEIDDILYRVHDLRVGQAVQINPLFISYSHRDSAFVDVMEKHLDEKGIRFWRDIHEATSGRLEKVVDQAMRQNPTVLLVLSENSVQSDWVEHEARSARELEKELKRDVLCPVALDGAWKDCPWPVRLREQIMEYNILDFSNWKDDAEFGRKFGKLVEGL
;
A
#
# COMPACT_ATOMS: atom_id res chain seq x y z
N MET A 1 17.75 10.14 -30.89
CA MET A 1 18.43 11.45 -30.97
C MET A 1 17.38 12.53 -31.02
N ALA A 2 17.50 13.46 -30.08
CA ALA A 2 16.55 14.53 -29.80
C ALA A 2 16.30 15.45 -31.00
N ASN A 3 15.10 16.04 -31.03
CA ASN A 3 14.74 17.06 -32.00
C ASN A 3 15.46 18.38 -31.69
N GLU A 4 16.30 18.86 -32.62
CA GLU A 4 17.11 20.06 -32.43
C GLU A 4 16.30 21.35 -32.24
N GLU A 5 15.14 21.48 -32.88
CA GLU A 5 14.28 22.65 -32.74
C GLU A 5 13.66 22.70 -31.35
N GLN A 6 13.20 21.55 -30.85
CA GLN A 6 12.68 21.40 -29.50
C GLN A 6 13.77 21.71 -28.46
N LEU A 7 14.99 21.20 -28.65
CA LEU A 7 16.12 21.53 -27.78
C LEU A 7 16.46 23.02 -27.78
N LYS A 8 16.43 23.70 -28.93
CA LYS A 8 16.63 25.15 -29.00
C LYS A 8 15.59 25.93 -28.19
N ILE A 9 14.33 25.49 -28.25
CA ILE A 9 13.24 26.08 -27.46
C ILE A 9 13.49 25.83 -25.96
N LEU A 10 13.84 24.60 -25.58
CA LEU A 10 14.12 24.24 -24.19
C LEU A 10 15.32 25.03 -23.62
N ASN A 11 16.39 25.14 -24.39
CA ASN A 11 17.59 25.90 -24.04
C ASN A 11 17.34 27.41 -23.94
N SER A 12 16.23 27.91 -24.50
CA SER A 12 15.78 29.29 -24.30
C SER A 12 15.07 29.50 -22.95
N GLY A 13 14.85 28.43 -22.18
CA GLY A 13 14.32 28.44 -20.82
C GLY A 13 12.98 27.72 -20.67
N VAL A 14 12.70 27.24 -19.44
CA VAL A 14 11.47 26.51 -19.10
C VAL A 14 10.20 27.31 -19.41
N GLU A 15 10.21 28.63 -19.24
CA GLU A 15 9.05 29.46 -19.61
C GLU A 15 8.76 29.45 -21.11
N ALA A 16 9.80 29.52 -21.93
CA ALA A 16 9.67 29.46 -23.39
C ALA A 16 9.16 28.09 -23.82
N TRP A 17 9.71 27.02 -23.23
CA TRP A 17 9.25 25.66 -23.42
C TRP A 17 7.78 25.48 -23.05
N ASN A 18 7.38 25.87 -21.84
CA ASN A 18 6.01 25.71 -21.36
C ASN A 18 5.01 26.53 -22.21
N LYS A 19 5.37 27.75 -22.63
CA LYS A 19 4.57 28.55 -23.58
C LYS A 19 4.42 27.85 -24.93
N TRP A 20 5.49 27.23 -25.42
CA TRP A 20 5.44 26.46 -26.67
C TRP A 20 4.60 25.19 -26.52
N ARG A 21 4.70 24.46 -25.41
CA ARG A 21 3.84 23.30 -25.10
C ARG A 21 2.36 23.64 -25.07
N MET A 22 1.99 24.77 -24.45
CA MET A 22 0.61 25.25 -24.43
C MET A 22 0.05 25.51 -25.84
N LYS A 23 0.88 26.05 -26.75
CA LYS A 23 0.49 26.30 -28.14
C LYS A 23 0.49 25.03 -29.01
N ASN A 24 1.20 23.99 -28.56
CA ASN A 24 1.40 22.74 -29.30
C ASN A 24 1.05 21.51 -28.44
N PRO A 25 -0.19 21.38 -27.95
CA PRO A 25 -0.56 20.32 -27.02
C PRO A 25 -0.42 18.91 -27.61
N HIS A 26 -0.57 18.78 -28.94
CA HIS A 26 -0.47 17.52 -29.67
C HIS A 26 0.92 17.29 -30.30
N ALA A 27 1.88 18.20 -30.10
CA ALA A 27 3.22 17.98 -30.63
C ALA A 27 3.85 16.78 -29.95
N LYS A 28 4.36 15.86 -30.77
CA LYS A 28 5.21 14.77 -30.29
C LYS A 28 6.53 15.37 -29.80
N ILE A 29 6.86 15.10 -28.55
CA ILE A 29 8.08 15.61 -27.91
C ILE A 29 9.15 14.53 -27.96
N ASP A 30 10.30 14.85 -28.55
CA ASP A 30 11.45 13.97 -28.67
C ASP A 30 12.71 14.68 -28.15
N LEU A 31 13.07 14.35 -26.92
CA LEU A 31 14.27 14.75 -26.21
C LEU A 31 15.16 13.52 -25.94
N SER A 32 15.03 12.47 -26.75
CA SER A 32 15.80 11.23 -26.59
C SER A 32 17.30 11.50 -26.72
N GLU A 33 18.10 10.94 -25.81
CA GLU A 33 19.56 11.11 -25.78
C GLU A 33 20.03 12.57 -25.60
N ALA A 34 19.14 13.51 -25.24
CA ALA A 34 19.51 14.88 -24.96
C ALA A 34 20.43 14.97 -23.74
N ASP A 35 21.47 15.82 -23.81
CA ASP A 35 22.25 16.20 -22.65
C ASP A 35 21.60 17.41 -21.97
N LEU A 36 21.07 17.16 -20.78
CA LEU A 36 20.40 18.11 -19.89
C LEU A 36 21.06 18.07 -18.51
N THR A 37 22.35 17.73 -18.46
CA THR A 37 23.14 17.64 -17.21
C THR A 37 23.10 18.97 -16.47
N GLY A 38 22.70 18.93 -15.19
CA GLY A 38 22.61 20.10 -14.32
C GLY A 38 21.60 21.17 -14.75
N ALA A 39 20.73 20.89 -15.73
CA ALA A 39 19.78 21.87 -16.23
C ALA A 39 18.75 22.28 -15.16
N ASP A 40 18.37 23.56 -15.14
CA ASP A 40 17.24 24.04 -14.35
C ASP A 40 15.94 23.82 -15.13
N LEU A 41 15.23 22.77 -14.77
CA LEU A 41 14.00 22.26 -15.40
C LEU A 41 12.81 22.32 -14.43
N ARG A 42 12.86 23.23 -13.45
CA ARG A 42 11.80 23.39 -12.44
C ARG A 42 10.46 23.66 -13.10
N ARG A 43 9.46 22.85 -12.76
CA ARG A 43 8.08 22.97 -13.27
C ARG A 43 7.99 22.91 -14.81
N VAL A 44 8.93 22.24 -15.46
CA VAL A 44 8.87 22.00 -16.92
C VAL A 44 7.73 21.05 -17.25
N ASP A 45 7.05 21.31 -18.37
CA ASP A 45 6.01 20.44 -18.91
C ASP A 45 6.60 19.46 -19.94
N PHE A 46 6.99 18.29 -19.45
CA PHE A 46 7.46 17.14 -20.23
C PHE A 46 6.43 16.00 -20.31
N ARG A 47 5.14 16.33 -20.18
CA ARG A 47 4.07 15.34 -20.37
C ARG A 47 4.19 14.69 -21.73
N GLU A 48 4.13 13.35 -21.74
CA GLU A 48 4.21 12.50 -22.93
C GLU A 48 5.52 12.68 -23.74
N ALA A 49 6.59 13.20 -23.12
CA ALA A 49 7.88 13.36 -23.78
C ALA A 49 8.68 12.07 -23.90
N GLY A 50 9.32 11.86 -25.05
CA GLY A 50 10.37 10.86 -25.22
C GLY A 50 11.69 11.39 -24.66
N LEU A 51 12.15 10.84 -23.55
CA LEU A 51 13.39 11.18 -22.86
C LEU A 51 14.30 9.94 -22.73
N GLN A 52 14.11 8.96 -23.61
CA GLN A 52 14.86 7.71 -23.55
C GLN A 52 16.35 8.01 -23.65
N ARG A 53 17.14 7.46 -22.72
CA ARG A 53 18.60 7.66 -22.66
C ARG A 53 19.05 9.12 -22.53
N ALA A 54 18.15 10.06 -22.18
CA ALA A 54 18.54 11.43 -21.88
C ALA A 54 19.46 11.47 -20.65
N VAL A 55 20.38 12.43 -20.61
CA VAL A 55 21.30 12.66 -19.49
C VAL A 55 20.79 13.83 -18.68
N LEU A 56 20.22 13.54 -17.51
CA LEU A 56 19.60 14.49 -16.57
C LEU A 56 20.36 14.49 -15.22
N ILE A 57 21.64 14.15 -15.25
CA ILE A 57 22.46 14.01 -14.04
C ILE A 57 22.51 15.35 -13.31
N GLY A 58 22.09 15.36 -12.04
CA GLY A 58 22.05 16.58 -11.22
C GLY A 58 21.08 17.67 -11.70
N ALA A 59 20.19 17.39 -12.66
CA ALA A 59 19.20 18.36 -13.13
C ALA A 59 18.17 18.67 -12.03
N ASN A 60 17.64 19.91 -12.03
CA ASN A 60 16.55 20.29 -11.14
C ASN A 60 15.21 20.18 -11.86
N LEU A 61 14.47 19.10 -11.59
CA LEU A 61 13.14 18.78 -12.08
C LEU A 61 12.06 18.98 -11.00
N SER A 62 12.32 19.79 -9.96
CA SER A 62 11.35 19.97 -8.88
C SER A 62 10.03 20.56 -9.42
N GLY A 63 8.93 19.89 -9.07
CA GLY A 63 7.59 20.19 -9.56
C GLY A 63 7.37 19.99 -11.06
N ALA A 64 8.27 19.31 -11.78
CA ALA A 64 8.10 19.02 -13.20
C ALA A 64 6.91 18.08 -13.47
N SER A 65 6.27 18.27 -14.62
CA SER A 65 5.21 17.41 -15.14
C SER A 65 5.81 16.43 -16.15
N LEU A 66 5.97 15.17 -15.76
CA LEU A 66 6.56 14.08 -16.53
C LEU A 66 5.55 12.96 -16.79
N GLU A 67 4.25 13.25 -16.70
CA GLU A 67 3.20 12.24 -16.81
C GLU A 67 3.27 11.54 -18.17
N LYS A 68 3.24 10.20 -18.14
CA LYS A 68 3.36 9.32 -19.32
C LYS A 68 4.62 9.57 -20.18
N SER A 69 5.64 10.23 -19.65
CA SER A 69 6.92 10.35 -20.34
C SER A 69 7.62 9.00 -20.44
N ASP A 70 8.44 8.83 -21.47
CA ASP A 70 9.29 7.65 -21.65
C ASP A 70 10.73 8.03 -21.27
N LEU A 71 11.11 7.70 -20.04
CA LEU A 71 12.41 7.95 -19.44
C LEU A 71 13.33 6.73 -19.49
N ARG A 72 12.98 5.68 -20.25
CA ARG A 72 13.75 4.43 -20.24
C ARG A 72 15.24 4.67 -20.44
N LEU A 73 16.05 4.05 -19.57
CA LEU A 73 17.52 4.16 -19.59
C LEU A 73 18.07 5.59 -19.43
N ALA A 74 17.27 6.57 -19.01
CA ALA A 74 17.74 7.91 -18.74
C ALA A 74 18.65 7.95 -17.48
N GLY A 75 19.63 8.85 -17.50
CA GLY A 75 20.54 9.09 -16.38
C GLY A 75 20.05 10.25 -15.51
N LEU A 76 19.39 9.95 -14.40
CA LEU A 76 18.85 10.91 -13.42
C LEU A 76 19.59 10.88 -12.07
N SER A 77 20.82 10.36 -12.03
CA SER A 77 21.57 10.28 -10.77
C SER A 77 21.74 11.68 -10.17
N LYS A 78 21.47 11.82 -8.87
CA LYS A 78 21.50 13.08 -8.12
C LYS A 78 20.53 14.17 -8.62
N ALA A 79 19.58 13.85 -9.49
CA ALA A 79 18.55 14.80 -9.93
C ALA A 79 17.60 15.16 -8.77
N ASP A 80 17.10 16.39 -8.78
CA ASP A 80 16.06 16.86 -7.86
C ASP A 80 14.68 16.73 -8.54
N LEU A 81 13.86 15.81 -8.06
CA LEU A 81 12.50 15.52 -8.53
C LEU A 81 11.48 15.77 -7.41
N ILE A 82 11.78 16.64 -6.44
CA ILE A 82 10.85 16.97 -5.36
C ILE A 82 9.50 17.38 -5.95
N ARG A 83 8.43 16.70 -5.53
CA ARG A 83 7.05 16.95 -6.00
C ARG A 83 6.85 16.88 -7.52
N ALA A 84 7.76 16.23 -8.25
CA ALA A 84 7.56 15.95 -9.67
C ALA A 84 6.42 14.94 -9.87
N SER A 85 5.70 15.07 -10.98
CA SER A 85 4.62 14.17 -11.35
C SER A 85 5.11 13.21 -12.43
N LEU A 86 5.36 11.96 -12.04
CA LEU A 86 5.81 10.83 -12.88
C LEU A 86 4.66 9.84 -13.14
N VAL A 87 3.41 10.29 -13.06
CA VAL A 87 2.23 9.44 -13.21
C VAL A 87 2.26 8.70 -14.54
N LYS A 88 2.23 7.36 -14.49
CA LYS A 88 2.30 6.47 -15.66
C LYS A 88 3.55 6.65 -16.52
N ALA A 89 4.62 7.26 -15.99
CA ALA A 89 5.89 7.37 -16.70
C ALA A 89 6.57 5.99 -16.81
N ASP A 90 7.28 5.77 -17.90
CA ASP A 90 8.14 4.59 -18.08
C ASP A 90 9.57 4.95 -17.67
N LEU A 91 9.98 4.48 -16.50
CA LEU A 91 11.30 4.68 -15.91
C LEU A 91 12.15 3.40 -15.99
N GLY A 92 11.83 2.48 -16.90
CA GLY A 92 12.51 1.19 -17.03
C GLY A 92 14.02 1.35 -17.21
N GLY A 93 14.81 0.74 -16.31
CA GLY A 93 16.27 0.79 -16.35
C GLY A 93 16.89 2.17 -16.13
N THR A 94 16.14 3.15 -15.61
CA THR A 94 16.69 4.48 -15.27
C THR A 94 17.74 4.41 -14.17
N ASN A 95 18.71 5.31 -14.21
CA ASN A 95 19.64 5.53 -13.10
C ASN A 95 19.14 6.71 -12.26
N LEU A 96 18.60 6.43 -11.08
CA LEU A 96 18.10 7.39 -10.09
C LEU A 96 18.95 7.36 -8.80
N ILE A 97 20.21 6.91 -8.88
CA ILE A 97 21.11 6.82 -7.73
C ILE A 97 21.23 8.19 -7.07
N GLU A 98 21.00 8.24 -5.75
CA GLU A 98 21.06 9.47 -4.94
C GLU A 98 20.12 10.60 -5.42
N ALA A 99 19.13 10.31 -6.26
CA ALA A 99 18.13 11.28 -6.68
C ALA A 99 17.16 11.62 -5.53
N ASN A 100 16.61 12.82 -5.53
CA ASN A 100 15.63 13.26 -4.55
C ASN A 100 14.22 13.28 -5.14
N LEU A 101 13.39 12.29 -4.82
CA LEU A 101 11.98 12.21 -5.23
C LEU A 101 11.03 12.44 -4.04
N THR A 102 11.42 13.25 -3.07
CA THR A 102 10.57 13.57 -1.91
C THR A 102 9.21 14.10 -2.38
N GLU A 103 8.12 13.50 -1.90
CA GLU A 103 6.74 13.85 -2.27
C GLU A 103 6.44 13.77 -3.78
N ALA A 104 7.25 13.04 -4.57
CA ALA A 104 6.96 12.81 -5.99
C ALA A 104 5.77 11.86 -6.18
N LEU A 105 5.03 12.05 -7.27
CA LEU A 105 3.85 11.24 -7.61
C LEU A 105 4.22 10.23 -8.70
N LEU A 106 4.30 8.94 -8.37
CA LEU A 106 4.68 7.86 -9.29
C LEU A 106 3.52 6.89 -9.59
N TYR A 107 2.26 7.29 -9.39
CA TYR A 107 1.09 6.43 -9.64
C TYR A 107 1.19 5.67 -10.96
N ASP A 108 1.04 4.33 -10.93
CA ASP A 108 1.12 3.45 -12.09
C ASP A 108 2.41 3.57 -12.93
N ALA A 109 3.51 4.13 -12.40
CA ALA A 109 4.78 4.22 -13.12
C ALA A 109 5.48 2.84 -13.24
N ASP A 110 6.33 2.69 -14.26
CA ASP A 110 7.18 1.51 -14.43
C ASP A 110 8.62 1.80 -14.02
N LEU A 111 9.06 1.26 -12.89
CA LEU A 111 10.43 1.29 -12.38
C LEU A 111 11.17 -0.05 -12.62
N THR A 112 10.71 -0.89 -13.55
CA THR A 112 11.35 -2.19 -13.83
C THR A 112 12.85 -2.01 -14.08
N LYS A 113 13.69 -2.66 -13.25
CA LYS A 113 15.16 -2.58 -13.28
C LYS A 113 15.75 -1.17 -13.09
N ALA A 114 14.97 -0.20 -12.60
CA ALA A 114 15.51 1.11 -12.26
C ALA A 114 16.47 1.01 -11.06
N ASP A 115 17.51 1.85 -11.06
CA ASP A 115 18.46 1.94 -9.96
C ASP A 115 18.18 3.17 -9.08
N LEU A 116 17.51 2.96 -7.95
CA LEU A 116 17.19 3.99 -6.95
C LEU A 116 18.08 3.87 -5.71
N ALA A 117 19.29 3.31 -5.83
CA ALA A 117 20.18 3.17 -4.68
C ALA A 117 20.40 4.52 -4.00
N LYS A 118 20.19 4.56 -2.68
CA LYS A 118 20.30 5.76 -1.83
C LYS A 118 19.41 6.95 -2.26
N ALA A 119 18.40 6.72 -3.11
CA ALA A 119 17.46 7.77 -3.46
C ALA A 119 16.63 8.19 -2.23
N ASN A 120 16.24 9.46 -2.17
CA ASN A 120 15.31 9.95 -1.17
C ASN A 120 13.89 9.91 -1.72
N LEU A 121 13.09 8.94 -1.25
CA LEU A 121 11.71 8.66 -1.67
C LEU A 121 10.72 9.01 -0.54
N MET A 122 11.12 9.87 0.39
CA MET A 122 10.30 10.21 1.56
C MET A 122 8.94 10.75 1.12
N ARG A 123 7.86 10.12 1.60
CA ARG A 123 6.46 10.46 1.27
C ARG A 123 6.14 10.45 -0.24
N ALA A 124 6.96 9.80 -1.06
CA ALA A 124 6.65 9.60 -2.46
C ALA A 124 5.46 8.63 -2.60
N VAL A 125 4.66 8.80 -3.66
CA VAL A 125 3.48 7.97 -3.89
C VAL A 125 3.76 6.95 -4.98
N PHE A 126 3.87 5.69 -4.58
CA PHE A 126 4.16 4.51 -5.40
C PHE A 126 2.92 3.67 -5.69
N SER A 127 1.71 4.20 -5.51
CA SER A 127 0.52 3.36 -5.63
C SER A 127 0.40 2.75 -7.04
N GLY A 128 0.31 1.42 -7.11
CA GLY A 128 0.24 0.68 -8.39
C GLY A 128 1.55 0.60 -9.19
N VAL A 129 2.68 1.06 -8.64
CA VAL A 129 3.98 1.03 -9.34
C VAL A 129 4.44 -0.39 -9.62
N ARG A 130 5.03 -0.60 -10.80
CA ARG A 130 5.77 -1.83 -11.13
C ARG A 130 7.26 -1.62 -10.90
N ALA A 131 7.85 -2.26 -9.90
CA ALA A 131 9.27 -2.11 -9.57
C ALA A 131 10.00 -3.47 -9.61
N PHE A 132 9.73 -4.27 -10.65
CA PHE A 132 10.38 -5.56 -10.82
C PHE A 132 11.90 -5.41 -10.90
N HIS A 133 12.63 -6.09 -10.04
CA HIS A 133 14.10 -6.03 -9.99
C HIS A 133 14.68 -4.61 -9.84
N ALA A 134 13.90 -3.67 -9.32
CA ALA A 134 14.41 -2.32 -9.02
C ALA A 134 15.37 -2.37 -7.83
N ASN A 135 16.40 -1.54 -7.87
CA ASN A 135 17.37 -1.42 -6.78
C ASN A 135 16.97 -0.27 -5.85
N PHE A 136 16.57 -0.57 -4.63
CA PHE A 136 16.28 0.40 -3.58
C PHE A 136 17.32 0.36 -2.44
N MET A 137 18.51 -0.19 -2.69
CA MET A 137 19.53 -0.37 -1.66
C MET A 137 19.87 0.98 -0.99
N GLY A 138 19.67 1.05 0.32
CA GLY A 138 19.89 2.27 1.12
C GLY A 138 18.91 3.43 0.82
N ALA A 139 17.83 3.21 0.05
CA ALA A 139 16.86 4.24 -0.26
C ALA A 139 16.01 4.63 0.96
N ASN A 140 15.64 5.90 1.07
CA ASN A 140 14.76 6.40 2.12
C ASN A 140 13.30 6.38 1.65
N LEU A 141 12.53 5.36 2.00
CA LEU A 141 11.10 5.20 1.69
C LEU A 141 10.21 5.60 2.87
N ARG A 142 10.72 6.39 3.83
CA ARG A 142 9.97 6.77 5.03
C ARG A 142 8.65 7.46 4.65
N GLY A 143 7.54 6.93 5.13
CA GLY A 143 6.21 7.48 4.84
C GLY A 143 5.76 7.35 3.39
N ALA A 144 6.47 6.59 2.55
CA ALA A 144 6.06 6.38 1.16
C ALA A 144 4.78 5.53 1.09
N ASP A 145 3.94 5.81 0.10
CA ASP A 145 2.73 5.04 -0.17
C ASP A 145 3.02 3.94 -1.19
N LEU A 146 3.12 2.70 -0.74
CA LEU A 146 3.45 1.53 -1.54
C LEU A 146 2.21 0.66 -1.85
N ARG A 147 0.99 1.22 -1.72
CA ARG A 147 -0.24 0.45 -1.92
C ARG A 147 -0.33 -0.10 -3.34
N ALA A 148 -0.63 -1.38 -3.51
CA ALA A 148 -0.64 -2.09 -4.79
C ALA A 148 0.67 -2.03 -5.57
N ALA A 149 1.79 -1.62 -4.95
CA ALA A 149 3.10 -1.64 -5.60
C ALA A 149 3.61 -3.08 -5.73
N ASN A 150 4.23 -3.38 -6.86
CA ASN A 150 4.85 -4.68 -7.12
C ASN A 150 6.37 -4.59 -6.99
N LEU A 151 6.90 -5.08 -5.86
CA LEU A 151 8.33 -5.08 -5.53
C LEU A 151 8.97 -6.44 -5.83
N ASN A 152 8.40 -7.26 -6.72
CA ASN A 152 8.92 -8.59 -6.97
C ASN A 152 10.38 -8.56 -7.48
N GLY A 153 11.28 -9.21 -6.75
CA GLY A 153 12.70 -9.26 -7.05
C GLY A 153 13.47 -7.98 -6.76
N ALA A 154 12.85 -6.99 -6.08
CA ALA A 154 13.50 -5.74 -5.74
C ALA A 154 14.61 -5.92 -4.68
N PHE A 155 15.61 -5.05 -4.70
CA PHE A 155 16.69 -5.05 -3.72
C PHE A 155 16.41 -4.02 -2.63
N LEU A 156 16.19 -4.44 -1.38
CA LEU A 156 15.80 -3.57 -0.26
C LEU A 156 16.84 -3.54 0.88
N ASP A 157 18.08 -4.00 0.65
CA ASP A 157 19.14 -3.94 1.64
C ASP A 157 19.36 -2.49 2.13
N GLY A 158 19.17 -2.25 3.42
CA GLY A 158 19.32 -0.92 4.03
C GLY A 158 18.25 0.10 3.64
N ALA A 159 17.23 -0.29 2.87
CA ALA A 159 16.10 0.60 2.57
C ALA A 159 15.30 0.88 3.84
N ASN A 160 14.87 2.12 4.04
CA ASN A 160 14.12 2.54 5.22
C ASN A 160 12.62 2.64 4.91
N LEU A 161 11.84 1.69 5.42
CA LEU A 161 10.38 1.61 5.25
C LEU A 161 9.59 2.17 6.45
N ARG A 162 10.21 2.88 7.40
CA ARG A 162 9.49 3.42 8.55
C ARG A 162 8.27 4.22 8.12
N ARG A 163 7.12 3.92 8.71
CA ARG A 163 5.83 4.56 8.41
C ARG A 163 5.40 4.46 6.95
N ALA A 164 6.05 3.64 6.13
CA ALA A 164 5.59 3.38 4.78
C ALA A 164 4.23 2.70 4.85
N ILE A 165 3.33 3.09 3.94
CA ILE A 165 1.97 2.59 3.89
C ILE A 165 1.94 1.43 2.90
N ILE A 166 1.51 0.25 3.36
CA ILE A 166 1.43 -0.95 2.54
C ILE A 166 0.03 -1.56 2.60
N ALA A 167 -0.44 -1.98 1.44
CA ALA A 167 -1.71 -2.66 1.22
C ALA A 167 -1.63 -3.25 -0.17
N LEU A 168 -1.92 -4.54 -0.36
CA LEU A 168 -1.83 -5.22 -1.65
C LEU A 168 -0.43 -5.11 -2.28
N THR A 169 0.59 -4.83 -1.46
CA THR A 169 1.97 -4.69 -1.90
C THR A 169 2.57 -6.08 -2.10
N ILE A 170 3.29 -6.30 -3.19
CA ILE A 170 3.86 -7.61 -3.52
C ILE A 170 5.34 -7.64 -3.16
N PHE A 171 5.67 -8.32 -2.07
CA PHE A 171 7.04 -8.67 -1.66
C PHE A 171 7.36 -10.10 -2.11
N GLY A 172 7.49 -10.31 -3.42
CA GLY A 172 7.90 -11.58 -4.01
C GLY A 172 9.41 -11.62 -4.26
N ASN A 173 10.06 -12.76 -4.06
CA ASN A 173 11.48 -12.96 -4.40
C ASN A 173 12.43 -11.86 -3.86
N THR A 174 12.15 -11.32 -2.67
CA THR A 174 12.86 -10.17 -2.10
C THR A 174 13.57 -10.57 -0.81
N ASP A 175 14.76 -10.05 -0.52
CA ASP A 175 15.39 -10.21 0.80
C ASP A 175 15.02 -9.00 1.67
N LEU A 176 14.27 -9.25 2.74
CA LEU A 176 13.85 -8.23 3.72
C LEU A 176 14.74 -8.23 4.97
N SER A 177 15.77 -9.09 5.04
CA SER A 177 16.57 -9.29 6.26
C SER A 177 17.38 -8.08 6.72
N LYS A 178 17.59 -7.11 5.84
CA LYS A 178 18.30 -5.85 6.13
C LYS A 178 17.46 -4.61 5.81
N THR A 179 16.17 -4.79 5.59
CA THR A 179 15.25 -3.66 5.40
C THR A 179 14.89 -3.09 6.76
N ASP A 180 15.00 -1.78 6.88
CA ASP A 180 14.87 -1.06 8.14
C ASP A 180 13.43 -0.55 8.32
N GLY A 181 12.90 -0.62 9.54
CA GLY A 181 11.57 -0.10 9.90
C GLY A 181 10.39 -0.94 9.41
N LEU A 182 10.57 -2.24 9.16
CA LEU A 182 9.49 -3.16 8.81
C LEU A 182 8.41 -3.23 9.91
N GLU A 183 8.81 -3.20 11.18
CA GLU A 183 7.90 -3.15 12.32
C GLU A 183 7.14 -1.83 12.46
N GLU A 184 7.57 -0.77 11.76
CA GLU A 184 6.95 0.56 11.77
C GLU A 184 6.13 0.83 10.49
N THR A 185 5.96 -0.15 9.60
CA THR A 185 5.09 0.01 8.43
C THR A 185 3.63 0.06 8.83
N ILE A 186 2.85 0.87 8.12
CA ILE A 186 1.42 0.99 8.33
C ILE A 186 0.73 0.00 7.38
N HIS A 187 0.23 -1.10 7.94
CA HIS A 187 -0.53 -2.10 7.20
C HIS A 187 -1.98 -1.64 7.09
N GLN A 188 -2.35 -1.19 5.91
CA GLN A 188 -3.72 -0.80 5.61
C GLN A 188 -4.53 -1.94 5.00
N TYR A 189 -3.86 -2.94 4.41
CA TYR A 189 -4.47 -4.18 3.95
C TYR A 189 -3.43 -5.31 3.87
N PHE A 190 -3.84 -6.55 3.58
CA PHE A 190 -2.89 -7.66 3.43
C PHE A 190 -1.91 -7.39 2.29
N SER A 191 -0.71 -7.97 2.39
CA SER A 191 0.33 -7.85 1.37
C SER A 191 0.87 -9.23 1.03
N THR A 192 1.29 -9.43 -0.22
CA THR A 192 1.79 -10.73 -0.64
C THR A 192 3.25 -10.88 -0.23
N ILE A 193 3.54 -11.74 0.76
CA ILE A 193 4.90 -12.10 1.16
C ILE A 193 5.19 -13.51 0.63
N GLY A 194 6.00 -13.61 -0.42
CA GLY A 194 6.26 -14.90 -1.07
C GLY A 194 7.13 -15.84 -0.22
N THR A 195 6.97 -17.17 -0.38
CA THR A 195 7.80 -18.17 0.30
C THR A 195 9.30 -17.96 0.08
N ASN A 196 9.70 -17.56 -1.14
CA ASN A 196 11.08 -17.20 -1.44
C ASN A 196 11.55 -15.99 -0.62
N THR A 197 10.69 -15.00 -0.41
CA THR A 197 11.00 -13.82 0.43
C THR A 197 11.24 -14.23 1.87
N ILE A 198 10.39 -15.10 2.43
CA ILE A 198 10.55 -15.66 3.77
C ILE A 198 11.89 -16.41 3.88
N ARG A 199 12.19 -17.26 2.89
CA ARG A 199 13.43 -18.05 2.83
C ARG A 199 14.68 -17.16 2.71
N TYR A 200 14.69 -16.20 1.80
CA TYR A 200 15.83 -15.29 1.60
C TYR A 200 16.09 -14.44 2.84
N SER A 201 15.03 -14.04 3.52
CA SER A 201 15.11 -13.23 4.73
C SER A 201 15.56 -14.01 5.98
N LYS A 202 15.73 -15.34 5.89
CA LYS A 202 16.37 -16.17 6.92
C LYS A 202 15.77 -16.01 8.32
N GLY A 203 14.44 -15.89 8.38
CA GLY A 203 13.69 -15.69 9.63
C GLY A 203 13.95 -14.37 10.35
N LYS A 204 14.44 -13.35 9.64
CA LYS A 204 14.68 -11.98 10.16
C LYS A 204 13.56 -10.99 9.84
N ILE A 205 12.48 -11.43 9.21
CA ILE A 205 11.30 -10.58 9.00
C ILE A 205 10.58 -10.44 10.36
N PRO A 206 10.31 -9.23 10.85
CA PRO A 206 9.60 -9.04 12.10
C PRO A 206 8.21 -9.70 12.10
N VAL A 207 7.83 -10.28 13.24
CA VAL A 207 6.52 -10.94 13.41
C VAL A 207 5.38 -9.96 13.12
N ALA A 208 5.48 -8.71 13.58
CA ALA A 208 4.49 -7.68 13.33
C ALA A 208 4.26 -7.45 11.83
N PHE A 209 5.34 -7.40 11.03
CA PHE A 209 5.25 -7.23 9.58
C PHE A 209 4.63 -8.45 8.90
N LEU A 210 5.02 -9.67 9.29
CA LEU A 210 4.42 -10.90 8.75
C LEU A 210 2.92 -10.98 9.06
N ARG A 211 2.54 -10.68 10.31
CA ARG A 211 1.14 -10.68 10.75
C ARG A 211 0.32 -9.60 10.05
N GLY A 212 0.83 -8.37 9.99
CA GLY A 212 0.17 -7.27 9.26
C GLY A 212 0.09 -7.54 7.75
N GLY A 213 1.05 -8.28 7.19
CA GLY A 213 1.01 -8.81 5.83
C GLY A 213 -0.07 -9.86 5.60
N GLY A 214 -0.65 -10.42 6.66
CA GLY A 214 -1.76 -11.38 6.61
C GLY A 214 -1.38 -12.82 6.89
N LEU A 215 -0.13 -13.12 7.24
CA LEU A 215 0.26 -14.49 7.59
C LEU A 215 -0.38 -14.90 8.91
N SER A 216 -0.86 -16.15 8.96
CA SER A 216 -1.37 -16.79 10.16
C SER A 216 -0.25 -17.19 11.11
N ASP A 217 -0.57 -17.40 12.39
CA ASP A 217 0.44 -17.72 13.40
C ASP A 217 1.24 -19.00 13.08
N TRP A 218 0.62 -20.02 12.45
CA TRP A 218 1.38 -21.21 12.04
C TRP A 218 2.32 -20.93 10.85
N GLU A 219 1.97 -20.02 9.95
CA GLU A 219 2.85 -19.58 8.84
C GLU A 219 4.02 -18.77 9.39
N ILE A 220 3.77 -17.88 10.35
CA ILE A 220 4.78 -17.11 11.06
C ILE A 220 5.72 -18.04 11.85
N GLU A 221 5.16 -19.04 12.54
CA GLU A 221 5.97 -20.02 13.26
C GLU A 221 6.80 -20.87 12.29
N SER A 222 6.22 -21.31 11.16
CA SER A 222 6.91 -22.04 10.11
C SER A 222 8.04 -21.23 9.47
N ALA A 223 7.90 -19.91 9.38
CA ALA A 223 8.93 -19.02 8.85
C ALA A 223 10.24 -19.09 9.65
N LYS A 224 10.19 -19.44 10.94
CA LYS A 224 11.37 -19.62 11.78
C LYS A 224 12.28 -20.77 11.31
N LEU A 225 11.73 -21.77 10.62
CA LEU A 225 12.51 -22.89 10.06
C LEU A 225 13.57 -22.46 9.04
N TYR A 226 13.46 -21.24 8.50
CA TYR A 226 14.47 -20.67 7.60
C TYR A 226 15.63 -19.98 8.32
N GLN A 227 15.62 -19.92 9.64
CA GLN A 227 16.74 -19.37 10.42
C GLN A 227 17.96 -20.31 10.27
N PRO A 228 19.15 -19.76 9.95
CA PRO A 228 20.36 -20.56 9.88
C PRO A 228 20.81 -20.99 11.28
N GLY A 229 21.35 -22.21 11.39
CA GLY A 229 21.99 -22.68 12.62
C GLY A 229 21.05 -23.28 13.67
N LEU A 230 19.79 -23.59 13.31
CA LEU A 230 18.88 -24.30 14.20
C LEU A 230 19.39 -25.72 14.51
N SER A 231 19.32 -26.09 15.79
CA SER A 231 19.53 -27.45 16.26
C SER A 231 18.33 -28.35 15.93
N ALA A 232 18.54 -29.68 15.94
CA ALA A 232 17.46 -30.64 15.73
C ALA A 232 16.30 -30.46 16.72
N LYS A 233 16.63 -30.17 17.99
CA LYS A 233 15.62 -29.91 19.02
C LYS A 233 14.79 -28.66 18.72
N GLU A 234 15.43 -27.57 18.28
CA GLU A 234 14.70 -26.35 17.93
C GLU A 234 13.79 -26.55 16.71
N ILE A 235 14.23 -27.33 15.72
CA ILE A 235 13.41 -27.71 14.57
C ILE A 235 12.18 -28.50 15.04
N ASP A 236 12.38 -29.53 15.87
CA ASP A 236 11.28 -30.34 16.41
C ASP A 236 10.30 -29.49 17.23
N ASP A 237 10.81 -28.58 18.08
CA ASP A 237 10.01 -27.67 18.88
C ASP A 237 9.16 -26.72 17.99
N ILE A 238 9.73 -26.20 16.89
CA ILE A 238 9.00 -25.38 15.91
C ILE A 238 7.91 -26.21 15.23
N LEU A 239 8.24 -27.41 14.74
CA LEU A 239 7.28 -28.28 14.05
C LEU A 239 6.13 -28.71 14.96
N TYR A 240 6.40 -28.99 16.24
CA TYR A 240 5.38 -29.27 17.23
C TYR A 240 4.43 -28.08 17.42
N ARG A 241 4.96 -26.86 17.57
CA ARG A 241 4.13 -25.64 17.67
C ARG A 241 3.32 -25.38 16.41
N VAL A 242 3.90 -25.57 15.22
CA VAL A 242 3.17 -25.46 13.94
C VAL A 242 2.02 -26.46 13.89
N HIS A 243 2.26 -27.71 14.29
CA HIS A 243 1.21 -28.73 14.34
C HIS A 243 0.10 -28.33 15.32
N ASP A 244 0.46 -27.92 16.53
CA ASP A 244 -0.50 -27.49 17.55
C ASP A 244 -1.33 -26.28 17.08
N LEU A 245 -0.71 -25.27 16.48
CA LEU A 245 -1.40 -24.11 15.90
C LEU A 245 -2.33 -24.50 14.74
N ARG A 246 -2.00 -25.53 13.96
CA ARG A 246 -2.85 -26.02 12.87
C ARG A 246 -4.02 -26.89 13.34
N VAL A 247 -3.86 -27.60 14.46
CA VAL A 247 -4.86 -28.56 14.97
C VAL A 247 -5.74 -27.96 16.08
N GLY A 248 -5.17 -27.13 16.94
CA GLY A 248 -5.84 -26.53 18.10
C GLY A 248 -6.67 -25.27 17.80
N GLN A 249 -6.42 -24.60 16.67
CA GLN A 249 -7.19 -23.43 16.22
C GLN A 249 -8.15 -23.83 15.08
N ALA A 250 -9.17 -24.62 15.39
CA ALA A 250 -10.23 -25.00 14.44
C ALA A 250 -11.05 -23.80 13.91
N VAL A 251 -10.91 -22.62 14.52
CA VAL A 251 -11.41 -21.35 14.02
C VAL A 251 -10.22 -20.41 13.84
N GLN A 252 -9.55 -20.50 12.68
CA GLN A 252 -8.82 -19.33 12.21
C GLN A 252 -9.89 -18.29 11.87
N ILE A 253 -10.15 -17.35 12.76
CA ILE A 253 -11.04 -16.23 12.45
C ILE A 253 -10.49 -15.62 11.16
N ASN A 254 -11.31 -15.66 10.11
CA ASN A 254 -10.99 -15.02 8.85
C ASN A 254 -10.67 -13.57 9.18
N PRO A 255 -9.53 -13.07 8.70
CA PRO A 255 -9.07 -11.81 9.23
C PRO A 255 -10.09 -10.69 8.95
N LEU A 256 -10.30 -9.80 9.92
CA LEU A 256 -11.43 -8.88 9.88
C LEU A 256 -11.13 -7.70 8.97
N PHE A 257 -12.12 -7.26 8.21
CA PHE A 257 -12.08 -5.96 7.58
C PHE A 257 -13.01 -5.00 8.32
N ILE A 258 -12.47 -3.95 8.95
CA ILE A 258 -13.22 -2.99 9.75
C ILE A 258 -13.66 -1.84 8.83
N SER A 259 -14.96 -1.79 8.56
CA SER A 259 -15.65 -0.76 7.79
C SER A 259 -16.18 0.32 8.74
N TYR A 260 -15.72 1.56 8.61
CA TYR A 260 -16.03 2.63 9.56
C TYR A 260 -15.82 4.03 8.96
N SER A 261 -16.47 5.05 9.53
CA SER A 261 -16.09 6.43 9.27
C SER A 261 -14.80 6.79 10.01
N HIS A 262 -13.84 7.43 9.33
CA HIS A 262 -12.59 7.92 9.96
C HIS A 262 -12.83 8.86 11.16
N ARG A 263 -14.03 9.44 11.29
CA ARG A 263 -14.43 10.23 12.48
C ARG A 263 -14.60 9.38 13.74
N ASP A 264 -14.73 8.06 13.59
CA ASP A 264 -14.86 7.08 14.67
C ASP A 264 -13.53 6.33 14.95
N SER A 265 -12.39 6.85 14.48
CA SER A 265 -11.09 6.18 14.61
C SER A 265 -10.73 5.82 16.05
N ALA A 266 -11.15 6.63 17.03
CA ALA A 266 -10.86 6.38 18.44
C ALA A 266 -11.50 5.06 18.96
N PHE A 267 -12.68 4.69 18.45
CA PHE A 267 -13.28 3.39 18.76
C PHE A 267 -12.49 2.26 18.11
N VAL A 268 -12.10 2.45 16.84
CA VAL A 268 -11.32 1.47 16.09
C VAL A 268 -9.97 1.25 16.76
N ASP A 269 -9.24 2.29 17.18
CA ASP A 269 -7.96 2.16 17.90
C ASP A 269 -8.08 1.29 19.17
N VAL A 270 -9.20 1.38 19.91
CA VAL A 270 -9.47 0.52 21.08
C VAL A 270 -9.77 -0.92 20.66
N MET A 271 -10.54 -1.11 19.59
CA MET A 271 -10.83 -2.43 19.01
C MET A 271 -9.56 -3.13 18.51
N GLU A 272 -8.72 -2.41 17.76
CA GLU A 272 -7.43 -2.88 17.24
C GLU A 272 -6.56 -3.45 18.36
N LYS A 273 -6.41 -2.72 19.47
CA LYS A 273 -5.64 -3.17 20.63
C LYS A 273 -6.12 -4.53 21.17
N HIS A 274 -7.44 -4.72 21.28
CA HIS A 274 -8.01 -5.97 21.80
C HIS A 274 -7.93 -7.12 20.79
N LEU A 275 -8.10 -6.82 19.49
CA LEU A 275 -7.89 -7.80 18.42
C LEU A 275 -6.44 -8.29 18.39
N ASP A 276 -5.47 -7.37 18.50
CA ASP A 276 -4.05 -7.68 18.60
C ASP A 276 -3.73 -8.54 19.82
N GLU A 277 -4.28 -8.22 21.00
CA GLU A 277 -4.12 -9.02 22.23
C GLU A 277 -4.67 -10.44 22.09
N LYS A 278 -5.70 -10.64 21.24
CA LYS A 278 -6.25 -11.96 20.91
C LYS A 278 -5.59 -12.64 19.72
N GLY A 279 -4.65 -11.97 19.05
CA GLY A 279 -4.05 -12.47 17.81
C GLY A 279 -5.01 -12.54 16.63
N ILE A 280 -6.15 -11.83 16.70
CA ILE A 280 -7.11 -11.76 15.60
C ILE A 280 -6.57 -10.77 14.58
N ARG A 281 -6.27 -11.23 13.37
CA ARG A 281 -5.75 -10.33 12.32
C ARG A 281 -6.90 -9.49 11.78
N PHE A 282 -6.62 -8.23 11.49
CA PHE A 282 -7.60 -7.30 10.93
C PHE A 282 -6.93 -6.28 10.01
N TRP A 283 -7.75 -5.61 9.21
CA TRP A 283 -7.41 -4.41 8.46
C TRP A 283 -8.55 -3.41 8.60
N ARG A 284 -8.24 -2.14 8.38
CA ARG A 284 -9.19 -1.04 8.49
C ARG A 284 -9.35 -0.37 7.14
N ASP A 285 -10.53 0.18 6.92
CA ASP A 285 -10.82 0.99 5.74
C ASP A 285 -9.80 2.15 5.55
N ILE A 286 -9.53 2.46 4.28
CA ILE A 286 -8.52 3.36 3.74
C ILE A 286 -9.19 4.44 2.89
N HIS A 287 -10.11 5.23 3.46
CA HIS A 287 -10.72 6.30 2.68
C HIS A 287 -9.82 7.55 2.52
N GLU A 288 -8.71 7.39 1.78
CA GLU A 288 -7.91 8.49 1.19
C GLU A 288 -7.52 8.20 -0.28
N ALA A 289 -7.96 7.08 -0.86
CA ALA A 289 -7.55 6.68 -2.21
C ALA A 289 -8.31 7.47 -3.29
N THR A 290 -7.73 8.56 -3.78
CA THR A 290 -8.22 9.37 -4.93
C THR A 290 -8.21 8.65 -6.29
N SER A 291 -8.06 7.32 -6.35
CA SER A 291 -8.05 6.58 -7.62
C SER A 291 -8.93 5.33 -7.56
N GLY A 292 -10.01 5.31 -8.34
CA GLY A 292 -10.99 4.20 -8.42
C GLY A 292 -10.45 2.86 -8.95
N ARG A 293 -9.13 2.71 -9.14
CA ARG A 293 -8.49 1.42 -9.37
C ARG A 293 -8.11 0.75 -8.06
N LEU A 294 -7.68 1.51 -7.05
CA LEU A 294 -7.37 0.96 -5.72
C LEU A 294 -8.64 0.34 -5.11
N GLU A 295 -9.78 1.03 -5.26
CA GLU A 295 -11.13 0.56 -4.93
C GLU A 295 -11.41 -0.82 -5.53
N LYS A 296 -11.26 -1.01 -6.86
CA LYS A 296 -11.46 -2.32 -7.50
C LYS A 296 -10.53 -3.42 -6.99
N VAL A 297 -9.28 -3.10 -6.66
CA VAL A 297 -8.34 -4.10 -6.12
C VAL A 297 -8.70 -4.43 -4.67
N VAL A 298 -9.11 -3.44 -3.88
CA VAL A 298 -9.65 -3.62 -2.53
C VAL A 298 -10.91 -4.49 -2.59
N ASP A 299 -11.87 -4.21 -3.47
CA ASP A 299 -13.09 -5.01 -3.67
C ASP A 299 -12.78 -6.47 -4.01
N GLN A 300 -11.87 -6.71 -4.96
CA GLN A 300 -11.44 -8.06 -5.32
C GLN A 300 -10.77 -8.78 -4.15
N ALA A 301 -10.07 -8.05 -3.31
CA ALA A 301 -9.35 -8.61 -2.19
C ALA A 301 -10.25 -8.79 -0.96
N MET A 302 -11.30 -7.99 -0.77
CA MET A 302 -12.39 -8.24 0.20
C MET A 302 -13.11 -9.54 -0.13
N ARG A 303 -13.34 -9.85 -1.41
CA ARG A 303 -13.90 -11.15 -1.83
C ARG A 303 -13.06 -12.35 -1.38
N GLN A 304 -11.75 -12.18 -1.20
CA GLN A 304 -10.86 -13.25 -0.72
C GLN A 304 -10.88 -13.41 0.80
N ASN A 305 -11.40 -12.41 1.53
CA ASN A 305 -11.37 -12.40 2.97
C ASN A 305 -12.68 -11.87 3.57
N PRO A 306 -13.62 -12.78 3.83
CA PRO A 306 -15.02 -12.44 3.76
C PRO A 306 -15.66 -12.17 5.13
N THR A 307 -14.98 -11.48 6.05
CA THR A 307 -15.60 -11.04 7.32
C THR A 307 -15.43 -9.55 7.49
N VAL A 308 -16.54 -8.82 7.51
CA VAL A 308 -16.59 -7.36 7.59
C VAL A 308 -17.19 -6.93 8.92
N LEU A 309 -16.37 -6.33 9.79
CA LEU A 309 -16.83 -5.67 11.01
C LEU A 309 -17.36 -4.29 10.64
N LEU A 310 -18.68 -4.15 10.56
CA LEU A 310 -19.34 -2.92 10.13
C LEU A 310 -19.64 -2.04 11.35
N VAL A 311 -18.95 -0.90 11.47
CA VAL A 311 -19.16 0.07 12.56
C VAL A 311 -20.29 1.00 12.21
N LEU A 312 -21.42 0.85 12.90
CA LEU A 312 -22.62 1.65 12.76
C LEU A 312 -22.62 2.80 13.77
N SER A 313 -22.55 4.03 13.27
CA SER A 313 -22.55 5.27 14.06
C SER A 313 -23.24 6.37 13.26
N GLU A 314 -23.53 7.51 13.89
CA GLU A 314 -24.00 8.74 13.20
C GLU A 314 -23.07 9.15 12.05
N ASN A 315 -21.75 8.95 12.20
CA ASN A 315 -20.77 9.29 11.18
C ASN A 315 -20.71 8.27 10.04
N SER A 316 -20.77 6.97 10.37
CA SER A 316 -20.67 5.87 9.40
C SER A 316 -21.89 5.80 8.50
N VAL A 317 -23.09 6.01 9.04
CA VAL A 317 -24.34 5.91 8.26
C VAL A 317 -24.51 7.04 7.24
N GLN A 318 -23.69 8.09 7.33
CA GLN A 318 -23.63 9.19 6.37
C GLN A 318 -22.50 9.02 5.34
N SER A 319 -21.71 7.94 5.43
CA SER A 319 -20.59 7.69 4.52
C SER A 319 -21.05 6.84 3.34
N ASP A 320 -20.98 7.41 2.13
CA ASP A 320 -21.24 6.69 0.87
C ASP A 320 -20.39 5.42 0.75
N TRP A 321 -19.19 5.45 1.32
CA TRP A 321 -18.27 4.33 1.29
C TRP A 321 -18.67 3.21 2.25
N VAL A 322 -19.03 3.54 3.49
CA VAL A 322 -19.50 2.52 4.44
C VAL A 322 -20.80 1.89 3.92
N GLU A 323 -21.65 2.66 3.24
CA GLU A 323 -22.80 2.13 2.51
C GLU A 323 -22.37 1.15 1.39
N HIS A 324 -21.36 1.53 0.61
CA HIS A 324 -20.81 0.70 -0.45
C HIS A 324 -20.28 -0.64 0.10
N GLU A 325 -19.47 -0.60 1.16
CA GLU A 325 -18.91 -1.80 1.79
C GLU A 325 -19.98 -2.71 2.39
N ALA A 326 -20.99 -2.13 3.04
CA ALA A 326 -22.14 -2.89 3.53
C ALA A 326 -22.88 -3.59 2.39
N ARG A 327 -23.09 -2.92 1.25
CA ARG A 327 -23.71 -3.52 0.06
C ARG A 327 -22.84 -4.63 -0.54
N SER A 328 -21.56 -4.38 -0.72
CA SER A 328 -20.59 -5.34 -1.27
C SER A 328 -20.51 -6.60 -0.41
N ALA A 329 -20.55 -6.44 0.92
CA ALA A 329 -20.61 -7.58 1.83
C ALA A 329 -21.91 -8.40 1.68
N ARG A 330 -23.08 -7.74 1.55
CA ARG A 330 -24.37 -8.43 1.29
C ARG A 330 -24.39 -9.19 -0.04
N GLU A 331 -23.71 -8.66 -1.06
CA GLU A 331 -23.54 -9.37 -2.33
C GLU A 331 -22.67 -10.61 -2.15
N LEU A 332 -21.57 -10.49 -1.42
CA LEU A 332 -20.66 -11.60 -1.12
C LEU A 332 -21.33 -12.71 -0.31
N GLU A 333 -22.23 -12.39 0.63
CA GLU A 333 -22.98 -13.40 1.41
C GLU A 333 -23.87 -14.28 0.53
N LYS A 334 -24.46 -13.71 -0.52
CA LYS A 334 -25.26 -14.48 -1.49
C LYS A 334 -24.37 -15.42 -2.30
N GLU A 335 -23.17 -14.97 -2.67
CA GLU A 335 -22.18 -15.78 -3.39
C GLU A 335 -21.65 -16.92 -2.51
N LEU A 336 -21.27 -16.62 -1.27
CA LEU A 336 -20.63 -17.56 -0.34
C LEU A 336 -21.61 -18.44 0.45
N LYS A 337 -22.90 -18.11 0.48
CA LYS A 337 -23.95 -18.79 1.24
C LYS A 337 -23.64 -18.90 2.75
N ARG A 338 -23.05 -17.86 3.32
CA ARG A 338 -22.80 -17.68 4.76
C ARG A 338 -22.73 -16.20 5.09
N ASP A 339 -22.86 -15.86 6.37
CA ASP A 339 -22.71 -14.50 6.86
C ASP A 339 -21.26 -14.01 6.73
N VAL A 340 -21.12 -12.75 6.34
CA VAL A 340 -19.89 -11.98 6.13
C VAL A 340 -19.90 -10.76 7.03
N LEU A 341 -21.07 -10.14 7.21
CA LEU A 341 -21.22 -8.95 8.03
C LEU A 341 -21.29 -9.28 9.51
N CYS A 342 -20.52 -8.53 10.29
CA CYS A 342 -20.59 -8.48 11.74
C CYS A 342 -20.83 -7.02 12.16
N PRO A 343 -22.10 -6.57 12.24
CA PRO A 343 -22.39 -5.18 12.56
C PRO A 343 -22.28 -4.90 14.07
N VAL A 344 -21.65 -3.79 14.42
CA VAL A 344 -21.57 -3.25 15.78
C VAL A 344 -22.08 -1.81 15.79
N ALA A 345 -22.76 -1.39 16.85
CA ALA A 345 -23.35 -0.05 16.94
C ALA A 345 -22.69 0.79 18.03
N LEU A 346 -22.26 2.00 17.69
CA LEU A 346 -21.78 3.00 18.64
C LEU A 346 -22.91 3.90 19.15
N ASP A 347 -24.03 3.94 18.44
CA ASP A 347 -25.21 4.73 18.78
C ASP A 347 -26.47 4.16 18.09
N GLY A 348 -27.59 4.90 18.18
CA GLY A 348 -28.86 4.51 17.56
C GLY A 348 -29.06 4.99 16.11
N ALA A 349 -28.11 5.69 15.50
CA ALA A 349 -28.31 6.38 14.22
C ALA A 349 -28.59 5.43 13.04
N TRP A 350 -28.15 4.18 13.13
CA TRP A 350 -28.40 3.15 12.12
C TRP A 350 -29.88 2.76 11.95
N LYS A 351 -30.73 3.06 12.94
CA LYS A 351 -32.17 2.77 12.86
C LYS A 351 -32.87 3.65 11.83
N ASP A 352 -32.42 4.90 11.73
CA ASP A 352 -33.01 5.93 10.88
C ASP A 352 -32.02 6.39 9.78
N CYS A 353 -31.07 5.53 9.39
CA CYS A 353 -30.05 5.89 8.41
C CYS A 353 -30.63 6.17 7.01
N PRO A 354 -29.95 7.01 6.21
CA PRO A 354 -30.39 7.38 4.86
C PRO A 354 -30.14 6.29 3.80
N TRP A 355 -29.58 5.15 4.20
CA TRP A 355 -29.27 4.05 3.28
C TRP A 355 -30.53 3.47 2.63
N PRO A 356 -30.40 2.81 1.45
CA PRO A 356 -31.52 2.17 0.78
C PRO A 356 -32.30 1.25 1.73
N VAL A 357 -33.62 1.40 1.77
CA VAL A 357 -34.52 0.70 2.70
C VAL A 357 -34.22 -0.80 2.79
N ARG A 358 -34.02 -1.44 1.64
CA ARG A 358 -33.70 -2.87 1.55
C ARG A 358 -32.37 -3.24 2.22
N LEU A 359 -31.34 -2.41 2.10
CA LEU A 359 -30.05 -2.65 2.74
C LEU A 359 -30.18 -2.50 4.26
N ARG A 360 -30.88 -1.45 4.71
CA ARG A 360 -31.15 -1.22 6.13
C ARG A 360 -31.91 -2.39 6.75
N GLU A 361 -33.02 -2.82 6.15
CA GLU A 361 -33.80 -3.98 6.63
C GLU A 361 -32.93 -5.23 6.76
N GLN A 362 -32.06 -5.49 5.78
CA GLN A 362 -31.14 -6.62 5.80
C GLN A 362 -30.11 -6.55 6.92
N ILE A 363 -29.62 -5.36 7.27
CA ILE A 363 -28.69 -5.19 8.39
C ILE A 363 -29.41 -5.42 9.72
N MET A 364 -30.69 -5.04 9.82
CA MET A 364 -31.51 -5.26 11.03
C MET A 364 -31.77 -6.74 11.33
N GLU A 365 -31.56 -7.65 10.35
CA GLU A 365 -31.65 -9.10 10.55
C GLU A 365 -30.50 -9.65 11.42
N TYR A 366 -29.39 -8.90 11.56
CA TYR A 366 -28.23 -9.31 12.32
C TYR A 366 -28.36 -9.01 13.81
N ASN A 367 -27.64 -9.79 14.61
CA ASN A 367 -27.41 -9.45 16.01
C ASN A 367 -26.39 -8.29 16.11
N ILE A 368 -26.89 -7.05 16.11
CA ILE A 368 -26.04 -5.86 16.21
C ILE A 368 -25.57 -5.69 17.67
N LEU A 369 -24.27 -5.85 17.90
CA LEU A 369 -23.70 -5.66 19.23
C LEU A 369 -23.63 -4.17 19.58
N ASP A 370 -24.23 -3.79 20.69
CA ASP A 370 -24.19 -2.43 21.22
C ASP A 370 -22.86 -2.16 21.95
N PHE A 371 -22.08 -1.24 21.37
CA PHE A 371 -20.82 -0.69 21.84
C PHE A 371 -20.96 0.81 22.21
N SER A 372 -22.16 1.33 22.45
CA SER A 372 -22.35 2.76 22.78
C SER A 372 -21.56 3.24 24.01
N ASN A 373 -21.27 2.34 24.95
CA ASN A 373 -20.44 2.60 26.13
C ASN A 373 -18.99 2.08 25.99
N TRP A 374 -18.44 2.00 24.76
CA TRP A 374 -17.10 1.47 24.49
C TRP A 374 -15.94 2.13 25.26
N LYS A 375 -16.18 3.30 25.86
CA LYS A 375 -15.20 4.01 26.72
C LYS A 375 -15.09 3.41 28.13
N ASP A 376 -16.00 2.53 28.53
CA ASP A 376 -15.89 1.74 29.76
C ASP A 376 -15.18 0.41 29.45
N ASP A 377 -13.97 0.22 29.97
CA ASP A 377 -13.13 -0.95 29.67
C ASP A 377 -13.80 -2.29 30.02
N ALA A 378 -14.58 -2.33 31.12
CA ALA A 378 -15.22 -3.57 31.57
C ALA A 378 -16.44 -3.92 30.70
N GLU A 379 -17.19 -2.91 30.26
CA GLU A 379 -18.26 -3.10 29.30
C GLU A 379 -17.73 -3.47 27.93
N PHE A 380 -16.69 -2.78 27.45
CA PHE A 380 -15.99 -3.09 26.20
C PHE A 380 -15.52 -4.55 26.19
N GLY A 381 -14.76 -4.97 27.21
CA GLY A 381 -14.20 -6.33 27.28
C GLY A 381 -15.29 -7.43 27.25
N ARG A 382 -16.44 -7.21 27.91
CA ARG A 382 -17.58 -8.15 27.82
C ARG A 382 -18.19 -8.20 26.44
N LYS A 383 -18.40 -7.05 25.78
CA LYS A 383 -18.99 -6.98 24.44
C LYS A 383 -18.03 -7.53 23.38
N PHE A 384 -16.74 -7.24 23.52
CA PHE A 384 -15.68 -7.78 22.70
C PHE A 384 -15.58 -9.31 22.82
N GLY A 385 -15.70 -9.89 24.02
CA GLY A 385 -15.78 -11.34 24.19
C GLY A 385 -16.91 -11.97 23.37
N LYS A 386 -18.11 -11.37 23.42
CA LYS A 386 -19.26 -11.82 22.60
C LYS A 386 -19.04 -11.64 21.11
N LEU A 387 -18.37 -10.56 20.71
CA LEU A 387 -17.99 -10.33 19.31
C LEU A 387 -17.11 -11.47 18.83
N VAL A 388 -16.02 -11.77 19.55
CA VAL A 388 -15.07 -12.83 19.21
C VAL A 388 -15.70 -14.22 19.19
N GLU A 389 -16.66 -14.51 20.08
CA GLU A 389 -17.42 -15.77 20.06
C GLU A 389 -18.35 -15.90 18.84
N GLY A 390 -18.76 -14.79 18.25
CA GLY A 390 -19.65 -14.73 17.08
C GLY A 390 -18.93 -14.65 15.73
N LEU A 391 -17.60 -14.44 15.73
CA LEU A 391 -16.73 -14.44 14.56
C LEU A 391 -16.26 -15.86 14.22
#